data_AF-A0A3P7EH00-F1
#
_entry.id   AF-A0A3P7EH00-F1
#
_cell.length_a   1.000
_cell.length_b   1.000
_cell.length_c   1.000
_cell.angle_alpha   90.00
_cell.angle_beta   90.00
_cell.angle_gamma   90.00
#
_symmetry.space_group_name_H-M   'P 1'
#
loop_
_entity.id
_entity.type
_entity.pdbx_description
1 polymer ?
#
loop_
_entity_poly.entity_id
_entity_poly.type
_entity_poly.pdbx_seq_one_letter_code
_entity_poly.pdbx_strand_id
1 'polypeptide(L)'
;MDSEYRVILNVGGVRHETYKHTLKKIPATRLSRLTQNLANYDPVLNEYFFDRHPGVFALILNYYRTGKLHYPLDVCGPLFEEELKYWGLDANEVEPCCWMTYTQHRDTQEVLTTLDKLDIDFDENHLKDPGEVYRLFGWEDDYHNQSLSKWQKLKPKIWHLFDEPYSSNGAK
;
A
#
# COMPACT_ATOMS: atom_id res chain seq x y z
N MET A 1 -15.72 -37.92 11.86
CA MET A 1 -14.31 -38.05 11.43
C MET A 1 -13.79 -36.76 10.80
N ASP A 2 -14.50 -36.14 9.86
CA ASP A 2 -13.99 -34.96 9.12
C ASP A 2 -13.65 -33.72 9.96
N SER A 3 -14.32 -33.51 11.09
CA SER A 3 -14.16 -32.29 11.91
C SER A 3 -12.75 -32.13 12.48
N GLU A 4 -12.04 -33.23 12.80
CA GLU A 4 -10.69 -33.18 13.39
C GLU A 4 -9.64 -32.62 12.40
N TYR A 5 -9.94 -32.72 11.10
CA TYR A 5 -9.10 -32.24 10.01
C TYR A 5 -9.39 -30.79 9.63
N ARG A 6 -10.40 -30.16 10.22
CA ARG A 6 -10.75 -28.77 9.95
C ARG A 6 -9.98 -27.81 10.85
N VAL A 7 -9.88 -26.58 10.39
CA VAL A 7 -9.28 -25.46 11.11
C VAL A 7 -10.16 -24.23 10.92
N ILE A 8 -10.34 -23.47 12.00
CA ILE A 8 -11.09 -22.23 12.01
C ILE A 8 -10.10 -21.07 12.00
N LEU A 9 -10.26 -20.17 11.03
CA LEU A 9 -9.48 -18.95 10.86
C LEU A 9 -10.45 -17.78 11.04
N ASN A 10 -10.39 -17.14 12.20
CA ASN A 10 -11.15 -15.93 12.49
C ASN A 10 -10.37 -14.72 11.97
N VAL A 11 -10.85 -14.11 10.89
CA VAL A 11 -10.20 -12.97 10.24
C VAL A 11 -11.10 -11.76 10.40
N GLY A 12 -10.65 -10.72 11.10
CA GLY A 12 -11.43 -9.50 11.35
C GLY A 12 -12.80 -9.74 12.01
N GLY A 13 -12.94 -10.85 12.77
CA GLY A 13 -14.21 -11.26 13.40
C GLY A 13 -15.05 -12.25 12.56
N VAL A 14 -14.67 -12.54 11.32
CA VAL A 14 -15.37 -13.49 10.45
C VAL A 14 -14.68 -14.85 10.48
N ARG A 15 -15.43 -15.91 10.81
CA ARG A 15 -14.90 -17.27 10.86
C ARG A 15 -14.90 -17.92 9.47
N HIS A 16 -13.70 -18.25 9.00
CA HIS A 16 -13.48 -19.04 7.79
C HIS A 16 -13.05 -20.45 8.17
N GLU A 17 -13.75 -21.45 7.64
CA GLU A 17 -13.45 -22.86 7.89
C GLU A 17 -12.85 -23.52 6.64
N THR A 18 -11.82 -24.34 6.86
CA THR A 18 -11.19 -25.14 5.80
C THR A 18 -10.53 -26.37 6.38
N TYR A 19 -10.06 -27.27 5.51
CA TYR A 19 -9.25 -28.41 5.93
C TYR A 19 -7.79 -28.01 6.12
N LYS A 20 -7.12 -28.58 7.12
CA LYS A 20 -5.69 -28.38 7.39
C LYS A 20 -4.83 -28.68 6.17
N HIS A 21 -5.18 -29.71 5.37
CA HIS A 21 -4.45 -30.06 4.16
C HIS A 21 -4.60 -29.03 3.03
N THR A 22 -5.70 -28.29 2.98
CA THR A 22 -5.90 -27.19 2.01
C THR A 22 -4.84 -26.12 2.19
N LEU A 23 -4.52 -25.76 3.44
CA LEU A 23 -3.50 -24.76 3.75
C LEU A 23 -2.06 -25.23 3.44
N LYS A 24 -1.86 -26.54 3.24
CA LYS A 24 -0.57 -27.12 2.86
C LYS A 24 -0.33 -27.16 1.35
N LYS A 25 -1.36 -26.90 0.53
CA LYS A 25 -1.25 -26.90 -0.95
C LYS A 25 -0.28 -25.84 -1.47
N ILE A 26 -0.21 -24.69 -0.81
CA ILE A 26 0.74 -23.62 -1.14
C ILE A 26 1.75 -23.52 0.01
N PRO A 27 2.92 -24.16 -0.11
CA PRO A 27 3.93 -24.21 0.95
C PRO A 27 4.61 -22.86 1.14
N ALA A 28 5.37 -22.72 2.22
CA ALA A 28 6.16 -21.52 2.55
C ALA A 28 5.35 -20.22 2.77
N THR A 29 4.03 -20.33 2.89
CA THR A 29 3.11 -19.23 3.23
C THR A 29 2.83 -19.14 4.73
N ARG A 30 2.19 -18.07 5.21
CA ARG A 30 1.78 -17.91 6.61
C ARG A 30 0.83 -19.02 7.06
N LEU A 31 -0.19 -19.30 6.25
CA LEU A 31 -1.21 -20.30 6.60
C LEU A 31 -0.70 -21.74 6.51
N SER A 32 0.31 -22.00 5.68
CA SER A 32 0.97 -23.32 5.67
C SER A 32 1.77 -23.60 6.94
N ARG A 33 2.10 -22.58 7.75
CA ARG A 33 2.94 -22.68 8.96
C ARG A 33 2.15 -22.58 10.27
N LEU A 34 0.82 -22.69 10.24
CA LEU A 34 0.03 -22.64 11.47
C LEU A 34 0.42 -23.75 12.45
N THR A 35 0.61 -23.36 13.71
CA THR A 35 0.85 -24.25 14.85
C THR A 35 0.12 -23.71 16.07
N GLN A 36 -0.24 -24.58 17.02
CA GLN A 36 -0.90 -24.18 18.27
C GLN A 36 -0.02 -23.33 19.19
N ASN A 37 1.29 -23.22 18.89
CA ASN A 37 2.24 -22.40 19.65
C ASN A 37 2.25 -20.92 19.19
N LEU A 38 1.51 -20.59 18.13
CA LEU A 38 1.42 -19.21 17.67
C LEU A 38 0.62 -18.37 18.67
N ALA A 39 1.08 -17.13 18.93
CA ALA A 39 0.46 -16.22 19.88
C ALA A 39 -1.00 -15.85 19.53
N ASN A 40 -1.39 -16.01 18.27
CA ASN A 40 -2.73 -15.71 17.78
C ASN A 40 -3.65 -16.94 17.70
N TYR A 41 -3.25 -18.06 18.33
CA TYR A 41 -4.10 -19.23 18.50
C TYR A 41 -4.87 -19.17 19.83
N ASP A 42 -6.19 -19.33 19.77
CA ASP A 42 -7.06 -19.43 20.93
C ASP A 42 -7.33 -20.92 21.25
N PRO A 43 -6.82 -21.46 22.38
CA PRO A 43 -7.02 -22.85 22.76
C PRO A 43 -8.44 -23.16 23.27
N VAL A 44 -9.22 -22.16 23.67
CA VAL A 44 -10.60 -22.33 24.16
C VAL A 44 -11.55 -22.47 22.99
N LEU A 45 -11.45 -21.58 22.00
CA LEU A 45 -12.28 -21.61 20.80
C LEU A 45 -11.71 -22.53 19.70
N ASN A 46 -10.47 -23.00 19.86
CA ASN A 46 -9.74 -23.82 18.87
C ASN A 46 -9.70 -23.13 17.48
N GLU A 47 -9.42 -21.83 17.48
CA GLU A 47 -9.35 -21.00 16.27
C GLU A 47 -8.11 -20.11 16.27
N TYR A 48 -7.72 -19.64 15.08
CA TYR A 48 -6.66 -18.65 14.92
C TYR A 48 -7.29 -17.30 14.64
N PHE A 49 -6.88 -16.25 15.35
CA PHE A 49 -7.32 -14.89 15.10
C PHE A 49 -6.32 -14.12 14.23
N PHE A 50 -6.82 -13.37 13.25
CA PHE A 50 -6.03 -12.46 12.43
C PHE A 50 -6.78 -11.13 12.30
N ASP A 51 -6.15 -10.05 12.74
CA ASP A 51 -6.70 -8.70 12.60
C ASP A 51 -6.44 -8.14 11.19
N ARG A 52 -7.03 -8.80 10.18
CA ARG A 52 -6.91 -8.50 8.74
C ARG A 52 -8.28 -8.40 8.07
N HIS A 53 -8.29 -8.05 6.78
CA HIS A 53 -9.52 -7.81 6.04
C HIS A 53 -10.31 -9.11 5.74
N PRO A 54 -11.52 -9.33 6.32
CA PRO A 54 -12.28 -10.57 6.15
C PRO A 54 -12.73 -10.84 4.71
N GLY A 55 -13.19 -9.79 4.01
CA GLY A 55 -13.65 -9.90 2.61
C GLY A 55 -12.56 -10.41 1.66
N VAL A 56 -11.40 -9.72 1.64
CA VAL A 56 -10.23 -10.15 0.86
C VAL A 56 -9.75 -11.55 1.24
N PHE A 57 -9.79 -11.91 2.53
CA PHE A 57 -9.35 -13.22 2.97
C PHE A 57 -10.12 -14.39 2.33
N ALA A 58 -11.39 -14.20 1.95
CA ALA A 58 -12.13 -15.22 1.22
C ALA A 58 -11.46 -15.60 -0.11
N LEU A 59 -10.90 -14.61 -0.83
CA LEU A 59 -10.17 -14.81 -2.08
C LEU A 59 -8.82 -15.49 -1.83
N ILE A 60 -8.12 -15.06 -0.78
CA ILE A 60 -6.88 -15.70 -0.30
C ILE A 60 -7.13 -17.18 -0.03
N LEU A 61 -8.18 -17.51 0.73
CA LEU A 61 -8.51 -18.89 1.06
C LEU A 61 -8.95 -19.69 -0.17
N ASN A 62 -9.66 -19.07 -1.11
CA ASN A 62 -10.00 -19.71 -2.38
C ASN A 62 -8.76 -20.06 -3.20
N TYR A 63 -7.70 -19.23 -3.18
CA TYR A 63 -6.44 -19.57 -3.82
C TYR A 63 -5.84 -20.87 -3.24
N TYR A 64 -5.82 -21.06 -1.92
CA TYR A 64 -5.42 -22.36 -1.34
C TYR A 64 -6.31 -23.52 -1.78
N ARG A 65 -7.62 -23.28 -1.98
CA ARG A 65 -8.56 -24.34 -2.38
C ARG A 65 -8.35 -24.78 -3.82
N THR A 66 -8.24 -23.82 -4.75
CA THR A 66 -8.22 -24.05 -6.20
C THR A 66 -6.82 -24.15 -6.78
N GLY A 67 -5.82 -23.56 -6.13
CA GLY A 67 -4.48 -23.35 -6.69
C GLY A 67 -4.44 -22.26 -7.76
N LYS A 68 -5.49 -21.44 -7.88
CA LYS A 68 -5.61 -20.39 -8.88
C LYS A 68 -5.77 -19.02 -8.23
N LEU A 69 -4.87 -18.09 -8.54
CA LEU A 69 -4.91 -16.74 -8.00
C LEU A 69 -5.74 -15.81 -8.90
N HIS A 70 -6.88 -15.36 -8.37
CA HIS A 70 -7.77 -14.43 -9.04
C HIS A 70 -7.79 -13.08 -8.31
N TYR A 71 -7.75 -11.99 -9.07
CA TYR A 71 -7.89 -10.64 -8.53
C TYR A 71 -9.38 -10.25 -8.43
N PRO A 72 -9.79 -9.62 -7.31
CA PRO A 72 -11.13 -9.05 -7.18
C PRO A 72 -11.34 -7.85 -8.10
N LEU A 73 -12.61 -7.57 -8.41
CA LEU A 73 -13.03 -6.37 -9.14
C LEU A 73 -13.64 -5.31 -8.20
N ASP A 74 -14.00 -5.71 -6.99
CA ASP A 74 -14.67 -4.91 -5.96
C ASP A 74 -13.71 -4.35 -4.89
N VAL A 75 -12.41 -4.67 -5.01
CA VAL A 75 -11.36 -4.22 -4.09
C VAL A 75 -10.22 -3.60 -4.90
N CYS A 76 -9.60 -2.53 -4.39
CA CYS A 76 -8.46 -1.91 -5.08
C CYS A 76 -7.24 -2.85 -5.10
N GLY A 77 -6.53 -2.88 -6.23
CA GLY A 77 -5.32 -3.70 -6.42
C GLY A 77 -4.27 -3.57 -5.32
N PRO A 78 -3.87 -2.35 -4.91
CA PRO A 78 -2.86 -2.18 -3.86
C PRO A 78 -3.22 -2.83 -2.53
N LEU A 79 -4.49 -2.74 -2.10
CA LEU A 79 -4.97 -3.39 -0.89
C LEU A 79 -4.91 -4.92 -1.01
N PHE A 80 -5.27 -5.47 -2.17
CA PHE A 80 -5.16 -6.90 -2.41
C PHE A 80 -3.71 -7.39 -2.38
N GLU A 81 -2.78 -6.63 -2.95
CA GLU A 81 -1.35 -6.96 -2.94
C GLU A 81 -0.72 -6.87 -1.54
N GLU A 82 -1.14 -5.91 -0.72
CA GLU A 82 -0.75 -5.85 0.69
C GLU A 82 -1.20 -7.10 1.45
N GLU A 83 -2.41 -7.58 1.20
CA GLU A 83 -2.90 -8.83 1.78
C GLU A 83 -2.11 -10.04 1.26
N LEU A 84 -1.88 -10.16 -0.05
CA LEU A 84 -1.05 -11.24 -0.61
C LEU A 84 0.33 -11.28 0.04
N LYS A 85 0.99 -10.12 0.18
CA LYS A 85 2.28 -9.98 0.87
C LYS A 85 2.19 -10.40 2.33
N TYR A 86 1.15 -9.99 3.05
CA TYR A 86 0.95 -10.38 4.45
C TYR A 86 0.82 -11.90 4.63
N TRP A 87 0.08 -12.57 3.73
CA TRP A 87 -0.13 -14.01 3.73
C TRP A 87 1.05 -14.81 3.15
N GLY A 88 2.00 -14.13 2.52
CA GLY A 88 3.20 -14.70 1.91
C GLY A 88 2.92 -15.39 0.58
N LEU A 89 2.01 -14.83 -0.21
CA LEU A 89 1.62 -15.31 -1.53
C LEU A 89 2.22 -14.42 -2.62
N ASP A 90 2.73 -15.03 -3.69
CA ASP A 90 3.29 -14.30 -4.81
C ASP A 90 2.17 -13.79 -5.74
N ALA A 91 2.15 -12.47 -5.97
CA ALA A 91 1.21 -11.82 -6.87
C ALA A 91 1.45 -12.19 -8.35
N ASN A 92 2.65 -12.66 -8.70
CA ASN A 92 2.98 -13.03 -10.07
C ASN A 92 2.32 -14.34 -10.53
N GLU A 93 1.76 -15.13 -9.60
CA GLU A 93 1.01 -16.36 -9.88
C GLU A 93 -0.43 -16.09 -10.37
N VAL A 94 -0.73 -14.85 -10.74
CA VAL A 94 -2.07 -14.41 -11.18
C VAL A 94 -2.51 -15.12 -12.47
N GLU A 95 -3.75 -15.62 -12.46
CA GLU A 95 -4.34 -16.30 -13.61
C GLU A 95 -4.60 -15.35 -14.80
N PRO A 96 -4.53 -15.83 -16.05
CA PRO A 96 -4.71 -15.01 -17.25
C PRO A 96 -6.01 -14.19 -17.29
N CYS A 97 -7.11 -14.71 -16.73
CA CYS A 97 -8.39 -14.00 -16.69
C CYS A 97 -8.35 -12.70 -15.87
N CYS A 98 -7.35 -12.55 -14.99
CA CYS A 98 -7.18 -11.42 -14.09
C CYS A 98 -6.01 -10.50 -14.48
N TRP A 99 -5.29 -10.81 -15.56
CA TRP A 99 -4.13 -10.02 -16.01
C TRP A 99 -4.47 -8.55 -16.24
N MET A 100 -5.62 -8.25 -16.86
CA MET A 100 -6.00 -6.85 -17.12
C MET A 100 -6.13 -6.05 -15.83
N THR A 101 -6.80 -6.60 -14.82
CA THR A 101 -6.95 -5.95 -13.51
C THR A 101 -5.59 -5.77 -12.84
N TYR A 102 -4.76 -6.81 -12.84
CA TYR A 102 -3.42 -6.78 -12.28
C TYR A 102 -2.51 -5.73 -12.96
N THR A 103 -2.43 -5.73 -14.29
CA THR A 103 -1.56 -4.81 -15.04
C THR A 103 -2.06 -3.38 -14.93
N GLN A 104 -3.37 -3.14 -15.07
CA GLN A 104 -3.94 -1.80 -14.93
C GLN A 104 -3.59 -1.16 -13.59
N HIS A 105 -3.64 -1.92 -12.50
CA HIS A 105 -3.27 -1.42 -11.18
C HIS A 105 -1.78 -1.03 -11.10
N ARG A 106 -0.88 -1.87 -11.62
CA ARG A 106 0.55 -1.60 -11.62
C ARG A 106 0.92 -0.43 -12.54
N ASP A 107 0.35 -0.38 -13.73
CA ASP A 107 0.55 0.71 -14.68
C ASP A 107 0.06 2.04 -14.09
N THR A 108 -1.09 2.03 -13.40
CA THR A 108 -1.60 3.22 -12.70
C THR A 108 -0.65 3.67 -11.60
N GLN A 109 -0.12 2.74 -10.80
CA GLN A 109 0.85 3.07 -9.76
C GLN A 109 2.14 3.64 -10.34
N GLU A 110 2.67 3.05 -11.41
CA GLU A 110 3.87 3.55 -12.08
C GLU A 110 3.64 4.97 -12.62
N VAL A 111 2.53 5.20 -13.32
CA VAL A 111 2.16 6.54 -13.81
C VAL A 111 2.04 7.53 -12.66
N LEU A 112 1.35 7.20 -11.56
CA LEU A 112 1.23 8.07 -10.39
C LEU A 112 2.61 8.41 -9.79
N THR A 113 3.51 7.42 -9.67
CA THR A 113 4.86 7.68 -9.15
C THR A 113 5.72 8.52 -10.10
N THR A 114 5.48 8.43 -11.41
CA THR A 114 6.15 9.29 -12.39
C THR A 114 5.59 10.71 -12.32
N LEU A 115 4.28 10.89 -12.16
CA LEU A 115 3.67 12.20 -11.99
C LEU A 115 4.18 12.89 -10.72
N ASP A 116 4.19 12.18 -9.59
CA ASP A 116 4.70 12.71 -8.31
C ASP A 116 6.16 13.19 -8.42
N LYS A 117 7.02 12.43 -9.11
CA LYS A 117 8.41 12.85 -9.38
C LYS A 117 8.49 14.08 -10.25
N LEU A 118 7.65 14.17 -11.29
CA LEU A 118 7.63 15.33 -12.19
C LEU A 118 7.15 16.59 -11.48
N ASP A 119 6.15 16.47 -10.58
CA ASP A 119 5.66 17.58 -9.77
C ASP A 119 6.77 18.08 -8.83
N ILE A 120 7.49 17.18 -8.15
CA ILE A 120 8.65 17.54 -7.30
C ILE A 120 9.76 18.21 -8.12
N ASP A 121 10.14 17.63 -9.27
CA ASP A 121 11.17 18.21 -10.14
C ASP A 121 10.76 19.60 -10.65
N PHE A 122 9.48 19.79 -10.96
CA PHE A 122 8.92 21.07 -11.40
C PHE A 122 9.01 22.12 -10.28
N ASP A 123 8.54 21.79 -9.08
CA ASP A 123 8.59 22.68 -7.92
C ASP A 123 10.03 23.03 -7.54
N GLU A 124 10.94 22.04 -7.50
CA GLU A 124 12.36 22.27 -7.24
C GLU A 124 13.02 23.24 -8.24
N ASN A 125 12.67 23.13 -9.53
CA ASN A 125 13.24 23.99 -10.56
C ASN A 125 12.72 25.42 -10.44
N HIS A 126 11.40 25.59 -10.23
CA HIS A 126 10.79 26.91 -9.99
C HIS A 126 11.33 27.60 -8.73
N LEU A 127 11.68 26.82 -7.71
CA LEU A 127 12.24 27.34 -6.46
C LEU A 127 13.73 27.74 -6.57
N LYS A 128 14.45 27.24 -7.57
CA LYS A 128 15.86 27.60 -7.84
C LYS A 128 16.00 28.93 -8.60
N ASP A 129 14.98 29.34 -9.36
CA ASP A 129 14.96 30.65 -10.03
C ASP A 129 14.33 31.72 -9.13
N PRO A 130 15.10 32.70 -8.62
CA PRO A 130 14.54 33.80 -7.84
C PRO A 130 13.40 34.54 -8.56
N GLY A 131 13.46 34.69 -9.88
CA GLY A 131 12.41 35.36 -10.66
C GLY A 131 11.08 34.61 -10.58
N GLU A 132 11.10 33.30 -10.77
CA GLU A 132 9.90 32.45 -10.68
C GLU A 132 9.40 32.32 -9.24
N VAL A 133 10.30 32.21 -8.27
CA VAL A 133 9.95 32.25 -6.83
C VAL A 133 9.15 33.51 -6.53
N TYR A 134 9.61 34.70 -6.93
CA TYR A 134 8.90 35.93 -6.63
C TYR A 134 7.64 36.10 -7.47
N ARG A 135 7.59 35.57 -8.70
CA ARG A 135 6.37 35.50 -9.50
C ARG A 135 5.27 34.68 -8.80
N LEU A 136 5.60 33.54 -8.19
CA LEU A 136 4.66 32.70 -7.45
C LEU A 136 3.94 33.47 -6.32
N PHE A 137 4.62 34.43 -5.70
CA PHE A 137 4.04 35.29 -4.65
C PHE A 137 3.46 36.61 -5.15
N GLY A 138 3.47 36.86 -6.47
CA GLY A 138 3.01 38.12 -7.06
C GLY A 138 3.94 39.32 -6.79
N TRP A 139 5.23 39.07 -6.59
CA TRP A 139 6.26 40.06 -6.27
C TRP A 139 7.33 40.20 -7.37
N GLU A 140 6.98 39.86 -8.61
CA GLU A 140 7.86 39.96 -9.78
C GLU A 140 8.33 41.41 -10.00
N ASP A 141 7.40 42.38 -9.97
CA ASP A 141 7.73 43.82 -10.09
C ASP A 141 8.64 44.29 -8.94
N ASP A 142 8.36 43.88 -7.71
CA ASP A 142 9.18 44.25 -6.54
C ASP A 142 10.60 43.67 -6.63
N TYR A 143 10.73 42.45 -7.17
CA TYR A 143 12.01 41.80 -7.44
C TYR A 143 12.80 42.55 -8.52
N HIS A 144 12.18 42.84 -9.67
CA HIS A 144 12.81 43.59 -10.76
C HIS A 144 13.19 45.01 -10.35
N ASN A 145 12.36 45.67 -9.54
CA ASN A 145 12.62 47.01 -9.01
C ASN A 145 13.55 47.02 -7.78
N GLN A 146 14.07 45.85 -7.36
CA GLN A 146 14.92 45.69 -6.17
C GLN A 146 14.31 46.27 -4.87
N SER A 147 12.98 46.29 -4.79
CA SER A 147 12.21 46.93 -3.70
C SER A 147 11.64 45.93 -2.68
N LEU A 148 11.99 44.64 -2.80
CA LEU A 148 11.54 43.58 -1.89
C LEU A 148 11.84 43.87 -0.42
N SER A 149 10.79 43.86 0.40
CA SER A 149 10.85 43.94 1.85
C SER A 149 11.54 42.71 2.48
N LYS A 150 12.00 42.85 3.73
CA LYS A 150 12.60 41.73 4.49
C LYS A 150 11.63 40.54 4.64
N TRP A 151 10.34 40.81 4.81
CA TRP A 151 9.30 39.78 4.87
C TRP A 151 9.13 39.07 3.53
N GLN A 152 9.09 39.82 2.42
CA GLN A 152 8.98 39.24 1.08
C GLN A 152 10.17 38.33 0.74
N LYS A 153 11.36 38.61 1.26
CA LYS A 153 12.54 37.73 1.10
C LYS A 153 12.50 36.48 1.99
N LEU A 154 11.82 36.55 3.13
CA LEU A 154 11.76 35.45 4.09
C LEU A 154 10.60 34.49 3.81
N LYS A 155 9.44 34.99 3.39
CA LYS A 155 8.22 34.18 3.16
C LYS A 155 8.46 33.00 2.21
N PRO A 156 9.13 33.11 1.05
CA PRO A 156 9.38 31.96 0.18
C PRO A 156 10.21 30.86 0.84
N LYS A 157 11.18 31.24 1.68
CA LYS A 157 12.03 30.28 2.42
C LYS A 157 11.23 29.51 3.46
N ILE A 158 10.33 30.21 4.17
CA ILE A 158 9.40 29.59 5.12
C ILE A 158 8.42 28.69 4.38
N TRP A 159 7.84 29.18 3.27
CA TRP A 159 6.90 28.43 2.44
C TRP A 159 7.50 27.09 2.01
N HIS A 160 8.71 27.11 1.42
CA HIS A 160 9.40 25.89 0.99
C HIS A 160 9.62 24.88 2.12
N LEU A 161 10.01 25.35 3.32
CA LEU A 161 10.18 24.47 4.49
C LEU A 161 8.87 23.80 4.93
N PHE A 162 7.73 24.46 4.76
CA PHE A 162 6.41 23.93 5.12
C PHE A 162 5.78 23.07 4.02
N ASP A 163 5.96 23.44 2.74
CA ASP A 163 5.42 22.72 1.58
C ASP A 163 6.17 21.39 1.38
N GLU A 164 7.50 21.42 1.52
CA GLU A 164 8.37 20.25 1.37
C GLU A 164 9.19 20.01 2.66
N PRO A 165 8.61 19.48 3.73
CA PRO A 165 9.37 19.24 4.96
C PRO A 165 10.58 18.32 4.69
N TYR A 166 10.41 17.29 3.86
CA TYR A 166 11.42 16.28 3.56
C TYR A 166 12.69 16.80 2.86
N SER A 167 12.67 17.99 2.25
CA SER A 167 13.83 18.60 1.58
C SER A 167 14.82 19.22 2.59
N SER A 168 14.38 19.51 3.81
CA SER A 168 15.17 20.22 4.81
C SER A 168 15.78 19.29 5.87
N ASN A 169 17.00 19.64 6.33
CA ASN A 169 17.61 18.97 7.49
C ASN A 169 16.81 19.14 8.80
N GLY A 170 15.83 20.06 8.85
CA GLY A 170 15.03 20.34 10.05
C GLY A 170 13.80 19.43 10.22
N ALA A 171 13.39 18.71 9.18
CA ALA A 171 12.27 17.76 9.24
C ALA A 171 12.72 16.29 9.36
N LYS A 172 14.03 16.03 9.28
CA LYS A 172 14.65 14.74 9.62
C LYS A 172 15.06 14.74 11.08
#